data_AF-A0A420IQG7-F1
#
_entry.id   AF-A0A420IQG7-F1
#
_cell.length_a   1.000
_cell.length_b   1.000
_cell.length_c   1.000
_cell.angle_alpha   90.00
_cell.angle_beta   90.00
_cell.angle_gamma   90.00
#
_symmetry.space_group_name_H-M   'P 1'
#
loop_
_entity.id
_entity.type
_entity.pdbx_description
1 polymer ?
#
loop_
_entity_poly.entity_id
_entity_poly.type
_entity_poly.pdbx_seq_one_letter_code
_entity_poly.pdbx_strand_id
1 'polypeptide(L)'
;MDHSHHMHMNHDHSQMDHSHMDHGDGTHMIQCSMNMLFTWDTSNLCIIFHWWRIRGPISLVFSLLGVIAVTAMFEAVRAASRRYEKWVNQKKKISQRKRLFNMNRRTHIIKAVIYSIQSFYGLMLMLIFMTYNGWVMMCMGIGAFLGYLIFGHELSATKDGACH
;
A
#
# COMPACT_ATOMS: atom_id res chain seq x y z
N MET A 1 44.41 53.40 25.84
CA MET A 1 45.56 52.59 26.26
C MET A 1 45.06 51.19 26.62
N ASP A 2 45.59 50.20 25.90
CA ASP A 2 45.90 48.81 26.29
C ASP A 2 44.77 47.90 26.78
N HIS A 3 44.31 46.90 26.00
CA HIS A 3 44.94 45.63 25.60
C HIS A 3 44.96 44.54 26.70
N SER A 4 44.18 43.48 26.45
CA SER A 4 44.50 42.06 26.65
C SER A 4 44.44 41.46 28.05
N HIS A 5 43.62 40.42 28.24
CA HIS A 5 44.12 39.07 28.58
C HIS A 5 43.03 38.01 28.31
N HIS A 6 43.40 37.06 27.45
CA HIS A 6 42.64 35.92 26.96
C HIS A 6 42.41 34.86 28.05
N MET A 7 41.27 34.16 28.00
CA MET A 7 41.23 32.70 28.18
C MET A 7 40.19 32.09 27.24
N HIS A 8 40.68 31.61 26.10
CA HIS A 8 39.95 30.81 25.13
C HIS A 8 39.99 29.37 25.64
N MET A 9 38.86 28.80 26.05
CA MET A 9 38.75 27.37 26.34
C MET A 9 38.79 26.61 25.01
N ASN A 10 39.96 26.08 24.67
CA ASN A 10 40.17 25.21 23.53
C ASN A 10 39.44 23.88 23.80
N HIS A 11 38.30 23.66 23.14
CA HIS A 11 37.68 22.34 23.10
C HIS A 11 38.41 21.55 21.99
N ASP A 12 39.48 20.87 22.36
CA ASP A 12 40.19 19.91 21.51
C ASP A 12 39.26 18.73 21.19
N HIS A 13 38.60 18.80 20.04
CA HIS A 13 38.07 17.60 19.40
C HIS A 13 39.24 16.84 18.80
N SER A 14 39.80 15.94 19.62
CA SER A 14 40.72 14.90 19.19
C SER A 14 40.16 14.20 17.95
N GLN A 15 40.76 14.54 16.81
CA GLN A 15 41.07 13.71 15.65
C GLN A 15 40.41 12.31 15.71
N MET A 16 39.17 12.21 15.20
CA MET A 16 38.61 10.93 14.81
C MET A 16 39.22 10.56 13.45
N ASP A 17 40.32 9.82 13.52
CA ASP A 17 40.99 9.23 12.38
C ASP A 17 40.08 8.12 11.81
N HIS A 18 39.36 8.41 10.73
CA HIS A 18 38.57 7.41 10.01
C HIS A 18 39.51 6.52 9.20
N SER A 19 40.18 5.64 9.92
CA SER A 19 40.92 4.53 9.36
C SER A 19 40.01 3.68 8.47
N HIS A 20 40.44 3.61 7.22
CA HIS A 20 40.11 2.67 6.16
C HIS A 20 39.55 1.33 6.66
N MET A 21 38.22 1.17 6.62
CA MET A 21 37.56 -0.13 6.68
C MET A 21 37.54 -0.71 5.26
N ASP A 22 38.59 -1.45 4.93
CA ASP A 22 38.59 -2.39 3.81
C ASP A 22 37.64 -3.55 4.17
N HIS A 23 36.38 -3.42 3.72
CA HIS A 23 35.48 -4.56 3.61
C HIS A 23 35.43 -5.01 2.16
N GLY A 24 36.49 -5.70 1.74
CA GLY A 24 36.44 -6.66 0.64
C GLY A 24 35.54 -7.83 0.99
N ASP A 25 34.23 -7.66 0.80
CA ASP A 25 33.31 -8.76 0.54
C ASP A 25 32.40 -8.34 -0.62
N GLY A 26 32.55 -9.03 -1.74
CA GLY A 26 31.83 -8.78 -3.00
C GLY A 26 30.37 -9.20 -2.93
N THR A 27 29.63 -8.74 -1.92
CA THR A 27 28.18 -8.72 -1.99
C THR A 27 27.80 -7.65 -3.01
N HIS A 28 27.49 -8.10 -4.23
CA HIS A 28 26.84 -7.29 -5.25
C HIS A 28 25.72 -6.47 -4.60
N MET A 29 26.01 -5.19 -4.34
CA MET A 29 25.00 -4.22 -3.90
C MET A 29 23.95 -4.20 -4.99
N ILE A 30 22.80 -4.80 -4.72
CA ILE A 30 21.68 -4.85 -5.65
C ILE A 30 21.14 -3.42 -5.73
N GLN A 31 21.60 -2.70 -6.74
CA GLN A 31 21.20 -1.33 -7.01
C GLN A 31 19.78 -1.33 -7.58
N CYS A 32 18.78 -1.03 -6.75
CA CYS A 32 17.47 -0.61 -7.25
C CYS A 32 17.63 0.81 -7.83
N SER A 33 17.26 1.01 -9.10
CA SER A 33 17.33 2.32 -9.73
C SER A 33 16.33 3.28 -9.06
N MET A 34 16.81 4.31 -8.37
CA MET A 34 15.98 5.32 -7.72
C MET A 34 15.80 6.54 -8.62
N ASN A 35 14.96 6.42 -9.64
CA ASN A 35 14.54 7.57 -10.43
C ASN A 35 13.35 8.26 -9.76
N MET A 36 13.51 9.52 -9.33
CA MET A 36 12.42 10.36 -8.80
C MET A 36 11.61 11.07 -9.90
N LEU A 37 11.85 10.73 -11.17
CA LEU A 37 11.17 11.25 -12.35
C LEU A 37 10.40 10.11 -13.03
N PHE A 38 9.23 10.42 -13.59
CA PHE A 38 8.39 9.45 -14.32
C PHE A 38 9.22 8.67 -15.33
N THR A 39 9.32 7.35 -15.13
CA THR A 39 10.18 6.47 -15.93
C THR A 39 9.38 5.34 -16.58
N TRP A 40 9.75 5.03 -17.82
CA TRP A 40 9.29 3.85 -18.56
C TRP A 40 10.29 2.70 -18.51
N ASP A 41 11.46 2.91 -17.86
CA ASP A 41 12.46 1.89 -17.67
C ASP A 41 12.07 0.94 -16.53
N THR A 42 12.16 -0.36 -16.81
CA THR A 42 11.73 -1.45 -15.91
C THR A 42 12.91 -2.30 -15.46
N SER A 43 14.13 -1.85 -15.73
CA SER A 43 15.37 -2.52 -15.36
C SER A 43 15.57 -2.46 -13.84
N ASN A 44 15.52 -3.61 -13.15
CA ASN A 44 15.78 -3.74 -11.71
C ASN A 44 14.87 -2.91 -10.78
N LEU A 45 13.59 -2.74 -11.12
CA LEU A 45 12.61 -2.12 -10.23
C LEU A 45 12.27 -3.04 -9.04
N CYS A 46 12.28 -2.47 -7.84
CA CYS A 46 11.89 -3.10 -6.59
C CYS A 46 10.51 -2.55 -6.18
N ILE A 47 9.44 -3.37 -6.25
CA ILE A 47 8.05 -2.86 -6.14
C ILE A 47 7.61 -2.54 -4.70
N ILE A 48 7.83 -3.46 -3.74
CA ILE A 48 7.49 -3.26 -2.31
C ILE A 48 8.65 -3.74 -1.44
N PHE A 49 9.24 -4.88 -1.81
CA PHE A 49 10.36 -5.46 -1.11
C PHE A 49 11.47 -5.80 -2.10
N HIS A 50 12.71 -5.75 -1.62
CA HIS A 50 13.89 -6.07 -2.39
C HIS A 50 13.88 -7.51 -2.98
N TRP A 51 13.16 -8.45 -2.36
CA TRP A 51 12.99 -9.81 -2.89
C TRP A 51 12.00 -9.89 -4.06
N TRP A 52 11.09 -8.92 -4.20
CA TRP A 52 10.15 -8.81 -5.31
C TRP A 52 10.77 -7.98 -6.45
N ARG A 53 12.03 -8.29 -6.80
CA ARG A 53 12.76 -7.64 -7.89
C ARG A 53 12.49 -8.33 -9.22
N ILE A 54 12.15 -7.54 -10.23
CA ILE A 54 11.98 -8.00 -11.60
C ILE A 54 13.35 -8.16 -12.25
N ARG A 55 13.78 -9.40 -12.49
CA ARG A 55 15.06 -9.73 -13.16
C ARG A 55 14.92 -9.94 -14.67
N GLY A 56 13.71 -9.84 -15.24
CA GLY A 56 13.48 -10.04 -16.67
C GLY A 56 12.03 -9.80 -17.13
N PRO A 57 11.77 -9.85 -18.45
CA PRO A 57 10.48 -9.50 -19.06
C PRO A 57 9.33 -10.43 -18.67
N ILE A 58 9.59 -11.72 -18.46
CA ILE A 58 8.56 -12.67 -18.01
C ILE A 58 8.15 -12.37 -16.56
N SER A 59 9.13 -12.14 -15.69
CA SER A 59 8.90 -11.73 -14.30
C SER A 59 8.16 -10.40 -14.21
N LEU A 60 8.35 -9.52 -15.19
CA LEU A 60 7.64 -8.25 -15.30
C LEU A 60 6.16 -8.47 -15.57
N VAL A 61 5.80 -9.27 -16.58
CA VAL A 61 4.39 -9.52 -16.93
C VAL A 61 3.64 -10.17 -15.76
N PHE A 62 4.23 -11.18 -15.10
CA PHE A 62 3.61 -11.78 -13.92
C PHE A 62 3.42 -10.78 -12.78
N SER A 63 4.40 -9.92 -12.54
CA SER A 63 4.29 -8.88 -11.52
C SER A 63 3.19 -7.87 -11.85
N LEU A 64 3.11 -7.41 -13.10
CA LEU A 64 2.07 -6.50 -13.58
C LEU A 64 0.67 -7.13 -13.48
N LEU A 65 0.52 -8.40 -13.86
CA LEU A 65 -0.73 -9.14 -13.65
C LEU A 65 -1.07 -9.25 -12.16
N GLY A 66 -0.07 -9.46 -11.30
CA GLY A 66 -0.24 -9.42 -9.85
C GLY A 66 -0.77 -8.07 -9.36
N VAL A 67 -0.21 -6.95 -9.84
CA VAL A 67 -0.69 -5.60 -9.50
C VAL A 67 -2.13 -5.36 -9.96
N ILE A 68 -2.48 -5.81 -11.18
CA ILE A 68 -3.86 -5.76 -11.69
C ILE A 68 -4.79 -6.55 -10.77
N ALA A 69 -4.42 -7.79 -10.43
CA ALA A 69 -5.22 -8.67 -9.57
C ALA A 69 -5.39 -8.10 -8.17
N VAL A 70 -4.34 -7.58 -7.55
CA VAL A 70 -4.39 -6.95 -6.22
C VAL A 70 -5.25 -5.69 -6.25
N THR A 71 -5.15 -4.87 -7.29
CA THR A 71 -5.96 -3.64 -7.42
C THR A 71 -7.44 -3.96 -7.65
N ALA A 72 -7.75 -4.94 -8.50
CA ALA A 72 -9.12 -5.43 -8.71
C ALA A 72 -9.68 -6.05 -7.42
N MET A 73 -8.87 -6.82 -6.70
CA MET A 73 -9.23 -7.42 -5.41
C MET A 73 -9.50 -6.35 -4.35
N PHE A 74 -8.72 -5.26 -4.31
CA PHE A 74 -8.96 -4.15 -3.39
C PHE A 74 -10.36 -3.53 -3.61
N GLU A 75 -10.75 -3.35 -4.86
CA GLU A 75 -12.09 -2.86 -5.22
C GLU A 75 -13.18 -3.87 -4.84
N ALA A 76 -12.93 -5.17 -5.00
CA ALA A 76 -13.82 -6.25 -4.54
C ALA A 76 -14.03 -6.23 -3.02
N VAL A 77 -12.94 -6.10 -2.25
CA VAL A 77 -13.00 -6.01 -0.78
C VAL A 77 -13.76 -4.74 -0.36
N ARG A 78 -13.49 -3.61 -1.02
CA ARG A 78 -14.22 -2.36 -0.78
C ARG A 78 -15.71 -2.51 -1.06
N ALA A 79 -16.09 -3.19 -2.14
CA ALA A 79 -17.49 -3.48 -2.46
C ALA A 79 -18.13 -4.44 -1.44
N ALA A 80 -17.42 -5.49 -1.04
CA ALA A 80 -17.87 -6.47 -0.04
C ALA A 80 -18.10 -5.82 1.33
N SER A 81 -17.18 -4.96 1.80
CA SER A 81 -17.34 -4.19 3.04
C SER A 81 -18.64 -3.38 3.05
N ARG A 82 -18.95 -2.69 1.94
CA ARG A 82 -20.20 -1.91 1.81
C ARG A 82 -21.44 -2.81 1.78
N ARG A 83 -21.38 -3.97 1.10
CA ARG A 83 -22.48 -4.96 1.09
C ARG A 83 -22.75 -5.50 2.49
N TYR A 84 -21.68 -5.82 3.24
CA TYR A 84 -21.77 -6.29 4.61
C TYR A 84 -22.46 -5.27 5.53
N GLU A 85 -22.10 -3.99 5.43
CA GLU A 85 -22.74 -2.92 6.19
C GLU A 85 -24.23 -2.78 5.87
N LYS A 86 -24.62 -2.84 4.60
CA LYS A 86 -26.03 -2.80 4.19
C LYS A 86 -26.82 -3.97 4.77
N TRP A 87 -26.27 -5.19 4.69
CA TRP A 87 -26.92 -6.40 5.19
C TRP A 87 -27.08 -6.39 6.71
N VAL A 88 -26.04 -5.95 7.44
CA VAL A 88 -26.09 -5.77 8.90
C VAL A 88 -27.11 -4.69 9.29
N ASN A 89 -27.18 -3.58 8.56
CA ASN A 89 -28.11 -2.49 8.85
C ASN A 89 -29.57 -2.85 8.57
N GLN A 90 -29.86 -3.67 7.56
CA GLN A 90 -31.23 -4.17 7.33
C GLN A 90 -31.72 -5.05 8.49
N LYS A 91 -30.85 -5.91 9.04
CA LYS A 91 -31.19 -6.76 10.20
C LYS A 91 -31.41 -5.97 11.50
N LYS A 92 -30.92 -4.74 11.61
CA LYS A 92 -31.16 -3.87 12.77
C LYS A 92 -32.60 -3.37 12.89
N LYS A 93 -33.41 -3.39 11.81
CA LYS A 93 -34.78 -2.86 11.82
C LYS A 93 -35.82 -3.74 12.54
N ILE A 94 -35.55 -5.03 12.77
CA ILE A 94 -36.52 -5.98 13.34
C ILE A 94 -36.30 -6.29 14.84
N SER A 95 -35.11 -6.02 15.41
CA SER A 95 -34.72 -6.53 16.74
C SER A 95 -34.22 -5.43 17.70
N GLN A 96 -35.05 -4.42 17.98
CA GLN A 96 -34.78 -3.42 19.03
C GLN A 96 -35.18 -3.89 20.43
N ARG A 97 -34.24 -4.45 21.21
CA ARG A 97 -33.94 -4.01 22.62
C ARG A 97 -33.20 -5.02 23.50
N LYS A 98 -33.32 -6.35 23.36
CA LYS A 98 -32.74 -7.29 24.37
C LYS A 98 -31.48 -8.07 23.97
N ARG A 99 -31.00 -8.02 22.71
CA ARG A 99 -29.85 -8.83 22.24
C ARG A 99 -28.70 -8.04 21.61
N LEU A 100 -28.69 -6.71 21.80
CA LEU A 100 -27.74 -5.79 21.14
C LEU A 100 -26.29 -5.95 21.63
N PHE A 101 -26.03 -6.41 22.86
CA PHE A 101 -24.67 -6.33 23.42
C PHE A 101 -23.69 -7.37 22.84
N ASN A 102 -24.04 -8.66 22.80
CA ASN A 102 -23.12 -9.72 22.34
C ASN A 102 -23.02 -9.85 20.81
N MET A 103 -24.10 -9.54 20.07
CA MET A 103 -24.06 -9.54 18.60
C MET A 103 -23.47 -8.26 18.00
N ASN A 104 -23.43 -7.15 18.76
CA ASN A 104 -22.75 -5.93 18.35
C ASN A 104 -21.23 -6.07 18.50
N ARG A 105 -20.70 -6.71 19.55
CA ARG A 105 -19.24 -6.83 19.75
C ARG A 105 -18.55 -7.65 18.65
N ARG A 106 -19.10 -8.81 18.27
CA ARG A 106 -18.53 -9.64 17.19
C ARG A 106 -18.61 -8.95 15.82
N THR A 107 -19.75 -8.35 15.50
CA THR A 107 -19.94 -7.60 14.24
C THR A 107 -19.03 -6.37 14.19
N HIS A 108 -18.85 -5.67 15.30
CA HIS A 108 -17.97 -4.51 15.42
C HIS A 108 -16.49 -4.91 15.29
N ILE A 109 -16.08 -6.02 15.90
CA ILE A 109 -14.71 -6.55 15.76
C ILE A 109 -14.45 -7.00 14.32
N ILE A 110 -15.36 -7.76 13.70
CA ILE A 110 -15.20 -8.21 12.31
C ILE A 110 -15.12 -6.99 11.37
N LYS A 111 -15.97 -5.99 11.56
CA LYS A 111 -15.93 -4.75 10.78
C LYS A 111 -14.60 -4.01 10.97
N ALA A 112 -14.10 -3.90 12.19
CA ALA A 112 -12.83 -3.24 12.49
C ALA A 112 -11.64 -3.97 11.85
N VAL A 113 -11.64 -5.30 11.87
CA VAL A 113 -10.60 -6.13 11.23
C VAL A 113 -10.62 -5.96 9.71
N ILE A 114 -11.80 -6.04 9.08
CA ILE A 114 -11.94 -5.82 7.63
C ILE A 114 -11.46 -4.41 7.24
N TYR A 115 -11.81 -3.39 8.03
CA TYR A 115 -11.37 -2.01 7.81
C TYR A 115 -9.85 -1.85 7.94
N SER A 116 -9.23 -2.48 8.96
CA SER A 116 -7.78 -2.44 9.16
C SER A 116 -7.03 -3.11 8.00
N ILE A 117 -7.50 -4.28 7.55
CA ILE A 117 -6.94 -4.97 6.38
C ILE A 117 -7.07 -4.09 5.14
N GLN A 118 -8.25 -3.52 4.90
CA GLN A 118 -8.48 -2.62 3.77
C GLN A 118 -7.54 -1.39 3.83
N SER A 119 -7.34 -0.80 5.00
CA SER A 119 -6.42 0.33 5.19
C SER A 119 -4.98 -0.07 4.85
N PHE A 120 -4.54 -1.24 5.31
CA PHE A 120 -3.21 -1.77 5.00
C PHE A 120 -3.00 -1.94 3.49
N TYR A 121 -3.97 -2.51 2.76
CA TYR A 121 -3.90 -2.61 1.30
C TYR A 121 -3.89 -1.24 0.60
N GLY A 122 -4.65 -0.27 1.11
CA GLY A 122 -4.62 1.10 0.59
C GLY A 122 -3.24 1.75 0.71
N LEU A 123 -2.57 1.55 1.84
CA LEU A 123 -1.20 2.04 2.06
C LEU A 123 -0.18 1.35 1.14
N MET A 124 -0.31 0.03 0.93
CA MET A 124 0.53 -0.70 -0.03
C MET A 124 0.36 -0.19 -1.46
N LEU A 125 -0.88 0.05 -1.92
CA LEU A 125 -1.13 0.60 -3.26
C LEU A 125 -0.61 2.03 -3.42
N MET A 126 -0.68 2.86 -2.37
CA MET A 126 -0.09 4.20 -2.37
C MET A 126 1.45 4.13 -2.47
N LEU A 127 2.07 3.17 -1.78
CA LEU A 127 3.52 2.95 -1.87
C LEU A 127 3.92 2.49 -3.29
N ILE A 128 3.14 1.61 -3.91
CA ILE A 128 3.33 1.20 -5.30
C ILE A 128 3.19 2.40 -6.26
N PHE A 129 2.21 3.27 -6.03
CA PHE A 129 2.04 4.49 -6.83
C PHE A 129 3.27 5.41 -6.75
N MET A 130 3.89 5.52 -5.57
CA MET A 130 5.13 6.28 -5.38
C MET A 130 6.36 5.67 -6.07
N THR A 131 6.25 4.51 -6.73
CA THR A 131 7.35 3.97 -7.56
C THR A 131 7.53 4.72 -8.89
N TYR A 132 6.62 5.65 -9.24
CA TYR A 132 6.66 6.52 -10.43
C TYR A 132 6.88 5.77 -11.77
N ASN A 133 6.61 4.47 -11.84
CA ASN A 133 6.78 3.66 -13.04
C ASN A 133 5.50 3.65 -13.90
N GLY A 134 5.61 4.07 -15.16
CA GLY A 134 4.46 4.20 -16.06
C GLY A 134 3.68 2.88 -16.28
N TRP A 135 4.37 1.75 -16.39
CA TRP A 135 3.72 0.44 -16.59
C TRP A 135 2.88 0.02 -15.40
N VAL A 136 3.39 0.24 -14.19
CA VAL A 136 2.69 -0.08 -12.95
C VAL A 136 1.44 0.80 -12.79
N MET A 137 1.54 2.10 -13.11
CA MET A 137 0.40 3.03 -13.09
C MET A 137 -0.72 2.60 -14.03
N MET A 138 -0.37 2.22 -15.27
CA MET A 138 -1.34 1.74 -16.25
C MET A 138 -2.02 0.45 -15.77
N CYS A 139 -1.26 -0.47 -15.19
CA CYS A 139 -1.80 -1.69 -14.58
C CYS A 139 -2.74 -1.41 -13.40
N MET A 140 -2.42 -0.45 -12.54
CA MET A 140 -3.33 -0.02 -11.47
C MET A 140 -4.63 0.56 -12.04
N GLY A 141 -4.54 1.40 -13.09
CA GLY A 141 -5.71 1.95 -13.78
C GLY A 141 -6.60 0.85 -14.38
N ILE A 142 -6.00 -0.10 -15.10
CA ILE A 142 -6.71 -1.25 -15.69
C ILE A 142 -7.31 -2.13 -14.60
N GLY A 143 -6.58 -2.42 -13.52
CA GLY A 143 -7.07 -3.22 -12.40
C GLY A 143 -8.25 -2.57 -11.69
N ALA A 144 -8.22 -1.25 -11.49
CA ALA A 144 -9.34 -0.50 -10.92
C ALA A 144 -10.57 -0.53 -11.85
N PHE A 145 -10.36 -0.38 -13.16
CA PHE A 145 -11.43 -0.46 -14.16
C PHE A 145 -12.07 -1.85 -14.20
N LEU A 146 -11.28 -2.92 -14.27
CA LEU A 146 -11.78 -4.30 -14.24
C LEU A 146 -12.48 -4.62 -12.92
N GLY A 147 -11.92 -4.17 -11.79
CA GLY A 147 -12.55 -4.31 -10.48
C GLY A 147 -13.93 -3.64 -10.42
N TYR A 148 -14.05 -2.44 -11.00
CA TYR A 148 -15.33 -1.74 -11.09
C TYR A 148 -16.33 -2.47 -11.98
N LEU A 149 -15.91 -2.99 -13.14
CA LEU A 149 -16.83 -3.72 -14.03
C LEU A 149 -17.37 -5.01 -13.39
N ILE A 150 -16.51 -5.79 -12.74
CA ILE A 150 -16.90 -7.08 -12.15
C ILE A 150 -17.79 -6.88 -10.92
N PHE A 151 -17.45 -5.93 -10.03
CA PHE A 151 -18.12 -5.80 -8.73
C PHE A 151 -19.13 -4.64 -8.66
N GLY A 152 -19.13 -3.74 -9.64
CA GLY A 152 -20.02 -2.58 -9.73
C GLY A 152 -21.43 -2.90 -10.24
N HIS A 153 -21.61 -3.95 -11.05
CA HIS A 153 -22.91 -4.32 -11.64
C HIS A 153 -23.99 -4.70 -10.60
N GLU A 154 -23.57 -5.29 -9.47
CA GLU A 154 -24.46 -5.67 -8.36
C GLU A 154 -24.99 -4.46 -7.56
N LEU A 155 -24.52 -3.23 -7.84
CA LEU A 155 -25.11 -2.01 -7.25
C LEU A 155 -26.31 -1.49 -8.06
N SER A 156 -26.46 -1.88 -9.33
CA SER A 156 -27.59 -1.48 -10.20
C SER A 156 -28.71 -2.52 -10.27
N ALA A 157 -28.44 -3.81 -10.01
CA ALA A 157 -29.41 -4.90 -10.13
C ALA A 157 -30.45 -4.98 -8.99
N THR A 158 -30.78 -3.87 -8.33
CA THR A 158 -31.94 -3.78 -7.40
C THR A 158 -32.99 -2.79 -7.92
N LYS A 159 -33.10 -2.64 -9.26
CA LYS A 159 -34.14 -1.81 -9.88
C LYS A 159 -35.05 -2.55 -10.88
N ASP A 160 -35.12 -3.89 -10.81
CA ASP A 160 -36.04 -4.69 -11.65
C ASP A 160 -36.90 -5.72 -10.88
N GLY A 161 -37.10 -5.55 -9.57
CA GLY A 161 -37.92 -6.47 -8.76
C GLY A 161 -38.99 -5.82 -7.89
N ALA A 162 -39.22 -4.50 -8.02
CA ALA A 162 -40.12 -3.74 -7.14
C ALA A 162 -41.44 -3.29 -7.80
N CYS A 163 -41.79 -3.86 -8.97
CA CYS A 163 -43.10 -3.69 -9.58
C CYS A 163 -43.65 -5.04 -10.03
N HIS A 164 -44.23 -5.81 -9.11
CA HIS A 164 -45.31 -6.74 -9.42
C HIS A 164 -46.17 -6.99 -8.18
#